data_AF-A0A3S4RIM0-F1
#
_entry.id   AF-A0A3S4RIM0-F1
#
_cell.length_a   1.000
_cell.length_b   1.000
_cell.length_c   1.000
_cell.angle_alpha   90.00
_cell.angle_beta   90.00
_cell.angle_gamma   90.00
#
_symmetry.space_group_name_H-M   'P 1'
#
loop_
_entity.id
_entity.type
_entity.pdbx_description
1 polymer ?
#
loop_
_entity_poly.entity_id
_entity_poly.type
_entity_poly.pdbx_seq_one_letter_code
_entity_poly.pdbx_strand_id
1 'polypeptide(L)'
;MSRDWLLLETLGGEPVVVADGARSQKLVPVSTFLRRSPHLSAIQTAVAETVNTATSLVSITPKGNRVIRTEPVRMTDGTVHGVHVWVGAAAAEPPARVMPGPLLWNLTTGIATDTPQSLRNSGLNPDTGVAANRAFTDDITARNMSSRESEVLARAAEAEPGTTYCATWKVDDWRGEPIAVGFVTRVGLEPAGGGREHVIARAMNWRSQSG
;
A
#
# COMPACT_ATOMS: atom_id res chain seq x y z
N MET A 1 -11.45 13.87 18.05
CA MET A 1 -10.43 13.90 16.97
C MET A 1 -10.98 13.08 15.82
N SER A 2 -11.37 13.71 14.71
CA SER A 2 -11.56 12.97 13.46
C SER A 2 -10.18 12.43 13.08
N ARG A 3 -10.07 11.12 12.87
CA ARG A 3 -8.83 10.52 12.41
C ARG A 3 -8.72 10.75 10.91
N ASP A 4 -7.49 10.90 10.42
CA ASP A 4 -7.20 10.83 9.00
C ASP A 4 -7.53 9.44 8.44
N TRP A 5 -7.39 9.29 7.13
CA TRP A 5 -7.45 7.97 6.50
C TRP A 5 -6.30 7.09 6.99
N LEU A 6 -6.61 5.87 7.43
CA LEU A 6 -5.62 4.83 7.68
C LEU A 6 -5.42 4.02 6.40
N LEU A 7 -4.18 3.84 5.96
CA LEU A 7 -3.83 2.85 4.94
C LEU A 7 -3.48 1.54 5.63
N LEU A 8 -4.21 0.49 5.29
CA LEU A 8 -3.97 -0.87 5.77
C LEU A 8 -3.39 -1.74 4.65
N GLU A 9 -2.34 -2.49 4.93
CA GLU A 9 -1.89 -3.62 4.10
C GLU A 9 -2.65 -4.88 4.53
N THR A 10 -3.14 -5.65 3.55
CA THR A 10 -4.13 -6.73 3.79
C THR A 10 -3.74 -8.07 3.18
N LEU A 11 -2.50 -8.27 2.74
CA LEU A 11 -2.04 -9.53 2.15
C LEU A 11 -1.56 -10.52 3.22
N GLY A 12 -1.40 -10.07 4.47
CA GLY A 12 -1.12 -10.93 5.63
C GLY A 12 -2.39 -11.49 6.29
N GLY A 13 -2.22 -12.27 7.36
CA GLY A 13 -3.34 -12.86 8.09
C GLY A 13 -4.16 -11.84 8.91
N GLU A 14 -3.55 -10.75 9.38
CA GLU A 14 -4.25 -9.62 10.01
C GLU A 14 -3.88 -8.34 9.26
N PRO A 15 -4.85 -7.45 8.95
CA PRO A 15 -4.54 -6.13 8.39
C PRO A 15 -3.60 -5.33 9.30
N VAL A 16 -2.57 -4.74 8.71
CA VAL A 16 -1.58 -3.91 9.41
C VAL A 16 -1.63 -2.47 8.91
N VAL A 17 -1.57 -1.51 9.81
CA VAL A 17 -1.51 -0.07 9.51
C VAL A 17 -0.14 0.28 8.99
N VAL A 18 -0.10 0.85 7.79
CA VAL A 18 1.13 1.32 7.12
C VAL A 18 1.15 2.84 6.91
N ALA A 19 0.01 3.51 7.01
CA ALA A 19 -0.05 4.97 7.08
C ALA A 19 -1.23 5.48 7.93
N ASP A 20 -1.04 6.64 8.56
CA ASP A 20 -2.06 7.45 9.21
C ASP A 20 -2.02 8.85 8.58
N GLY A 21 -2.96 9.11 7.68
CA GLY A 21 -2.87 10.19 6.71
C GLY A 21 -1.64 10.01 5.81
N ALA A 22 -0.80 11.03 5.75
CA ALA A 22 0.48 10.97 5.02
C ALA A 22 1.63 10.41 5.88
N ARG A 23 1.44 10.10 7.16
CA ARG A 23 2.53 9.64 8.04
C ARG A 23 2.67 8.12 7.99
N SER A 24 3.81 7.63 7.51
CA SER A 24 4.11 6.19 7.49
C SER A 24 4.10 5.55 8.89
N GLN A 25 3.61 4.32 8.97
CA GLN A 25 3.58 3.46 10.14
C GLN A 25 4.30 2.14 9.83
N LYS A 26 4.96 1.56 10.83
CA LYS A 26 5.78 0.35 10.65
C LYS A 26 4.96 -0.92 10.88
N LEU A 27 4.06 -1.25 9.94
CA LEU A 27 3.31 -2.52 9.90
C LEU A 27 2.62 -2.84 11.24
N VAL A 28 1.90 -1.88 11.83
CA VAL A 28 1.30 -2.05 13.15
C VAL A 28 -0.03 -2.79 13.02
N PRO A 29 -0.24 -3.96 13.66
CA PRO A 29 -1.52 -4.67 13.58
C PRO A 29 -2.70 -3.77 13.92
N VAL A 30 -3.78 -3.85 13.14
CA VAL A 30 -4.95 -2.97 13.34
C VAL A 30 -5.55 -3.13 14.74
N SER A 31 -5.54 -4.35 15.29
CA SER A 31 -5.94 -4.64 16.67
C SER A 31 -5.11 -3.87 17.70
N THR A 32 -3.81 -3.72 17.45
CA THR A 32 -2.89 -2.98 18.32
C THR A 32 -3.06 -1.47 18.14
N PHE A 33 -3.08 -1.00 16.90
CA PHE A 33 -3.20 0.44 16.59
C PHE A 33 -4.53 1.03 17.09
N LEU A 34 -5.61 0.26 16.96
CA LEU A 34 -6.96 0.65 17.37
C LEU A 34 -7.41 -0.03 18.66
N ARG A 35 -6.50 -0.51 19.52
CA ARG A 35 -6.81 -1.26 20.75
C ARG A 35 -7.82 -0.60 21.70
N ARG A 36 -7.92 0.73 21.68
CA ARG A 36 -8.85 1.52 22.52
C ARG A 36 -10.09 1.99 21.74
N SER A 37 -10.25 1.59 20.49
CA SER A 37 -11.37 1.99 19.65
C SER A 37 -12.58 1.09 19.94
N PRO A 38 -13.73 1.66 20.34
CA PRO A 38 -14.96 0.88 20.49
C PRO A 38 -15.50 0.37 19.13
N HIS A 39 -14.92 0.80 18.02
CA HIS A 39 -15.33 0.44 16.66
C HIS A 39 -14.39 -0.57 15.98
N LEU A 40 -13.40 -1.12 16.69
CA LEU A 40 -12.39 -2.02 16.10
C LEU A 40 -13.03 -3.19 15.33
N SER A 41 -13.99 -3.89 15.93
CA SER A 41 -14.66 -5.03 15.28
C SER A 41 -15.40 -4.60 14.01
N ALA A 42 -16.16 -3.49 14.05
CA ALA A 42 -16.86 -2.99 12.87
C ALA A 42 -15.90 -2.55 11.74
N ILE A 43 -14.75 -1.98 12.10
CA ILE A 43 -13.69 -1.63 11.14
C ILE A 43 -13.11 -2.90 10.50
N GLN A 44 -12.78 -3.92 11.29
CA GLN A 44 -12.27 -5.18 10.77
C GLN A 44 -13.27 -5.88 9.83
N THR A 45 -14.56 -5.86 10.16
CA THR A 45 -15.61 -6.38 9.29
C THR A 45 -15.68 -5.62 7.96
N ALA A 46 -15.71 -4.28 7.99
CA ALA A 46 -15.76 -3.46 6.78
C ALA A 46 -14.51 -3.66 5.90
N VAL A 47 -13.33 -3.80 6.51
CA VAL A 47 -12.08 -4.11 5.78
C VAL A 47 -12.15 -5.47 5.12
N ALA A 48 -12.56 -6.51 5.86
CA ALA A 48 -12.68 -7.86 5.30
C ALA A 48 -13.69 -7.92 4.15
N GLU A 49 -14.83 -7.25 4.29
CA GLU A 49 -15.84 -7.14 3.23
C GLU A 49 -15.28 -6.43 1.99
N THR A 50 -14.59 -5.29 2.16
CA THR A 50 -13.94 -4.59 1.05
C THR A 50 -12.86 -5.40 0.36
N VAL A 51 -12.07 -6.19 1.10
CA VAL A 51 -11.08 -7.10 0.50
C VAL A 51 -11.79 -8.18 -0.32
N ASN A 52 -12.87 -8.76 0.21
CA ASN A 52 -13.60 -9.84 -0.45
C ASN A 52 -14.36 -9.39 -1.70
N THR A 53 -14.98 -8.20 -1.67
CA THR A 53 -15.76 -7.69 -2.80
C THR A 53 -14.93 -6.85 -3.77
N ALA A 54 -13.76 -6.38 -3.35
CA ALA A 54 -12.96 -5.37 -4.04
C ALA A 54 -13.75 -4.10 -4.39
N THR A 55 -14.74 -3.73 -3.57
CA THR A 55 -15.58 -2.52 -3.73
C THR A 55 -15.49 -1.60 -2.53
N SER A 56 -15.61 -0.30 -2.78
CA SER A 56 -15.73 0.70 -1.71
C SER A 56 -17.01 0.47 -0.90
N LEU A 57 -16.95 0.67 0.42
CA LEU A 57 -18.11 0.51 1.31
C LEU A 57 -18.30 1.75 2.18
N VAL A 58 -19.57 2.00 2.52
CA VAL A 58 -19.98 2.98 3.51
C VAL A 58 -20.90 2.28 4.50
N SER A 59 -20.45 2.12 5.74
CA SER A 59 -21.19 1.44 6.80
C SER A 59 -21.53 2.41 7.93
N ILE A 60 -22.80 2.43 8.35
CA ILE A 60 -23.28 3.24 9.46
C ILE A 60 -23.36 2.35 10.70
N THR A 61 -22.66 2.72 11.76
CA THR A 61 -22.74 2.00 13.03
C THR A 61 -24.01 2.42 13.80
N PRO A 62 -24.94 1.50 14.14
CA PRO A 62 -26.24 1.85 14.71
C PRO A 62 -26.14 2.57 16.06
N LYS A 63 -25.15 2.21 16.89
CA LYS A 63 -25.00 2.73 18.26
C LYS A 63 -24.14 4.00 18.37
N GLY A 64 -23.47 4.42 17.31
CA GLY A 64 -22.36 5.40 17.42
C GLY A 64 -22.55 6.71 16.69
N ASN A 65 -23.56 6.84 15.82
CA ASN A 65 -23.62 7.92 14.83
C ASN A 65 -22.26 8.10 14.10
N ARG A 66 -21.58 6.98 13.82
CA ARG A 66 -20.31 6.92 13.10
C ARG A 66 -20.50 6.24 11.77
N VAL A 67 -19.81 6.77 10.78
CA VAL A 67 -19.67 6.19 9.45
C VAL A 67 -18.26 5.64 9.31
N ILE A 68 -18.16 4.41 8.81
CA ILE A 68 -16.93 3.78 8.36
C ILE A 68 -16.96 3.83 6.84
N ARG A 69 -15.93 4.42 6.23
CA ARG A 69 -15.73 4.41 4.77
C ARG A 69 -14.49 3.60 4.45
N THR A 70 -14.58 2.72 3.46
CA THR A 70 -13.46 1.91 3.00
C THR A 70 -13.27 2.05 1.49
N GLU A 71 -12.02 2.12 1.06
CA GLU A 71 -11.63 2.23 -0.34
C GLU A 71 -10.56 1.16 -0.64
N PRO A 72 -10.82 0.20 -1.55
CA PRO A 72 -9.83 -0.83 -1.88
C PRO A 72 -8.65 -0.24 -2.66
N VAL A 73 -7.45 -0.72 -2.36
CA VAL A 73 -6.23 -0.48 -3.14
C VAL A 73 -5.98 -1.70 -4.00
N ARG A 74 -6.58 -1.68 -5.20
CA ARG A 74 -6.64 -2.82 -6.10
C ARG A 74 -5.53 -2.75 -7.15
N MET A 75 -4.77 -3.83 -7.28
CA MET A 75 -3.80 -4.03 -8.34
C MET A 75 -4.51 -4.37 -9.67
N THR A 76 -3.80 -4.22 -10.79
CA THR A 76 -4.36 -4.44 -12.14
C THR A 76 -4.79 -5.89 -12.39
N ASP A 77 -4.20 -6.86 -11.67
CA ASP A 77 -4.62 -8.28 -11.71
C ASP A 77 -5.88 -8.56 -10.87
N GLY A 78 -6.40 -7.53 -10.19
CA GLY A 78 -7.60 -7.59 -9.39
C GLY A 78 -7.38 -7.82 -7.90
N THR A 79 -6.16 -8.13 -7.46
CA THR A 79 -5.82 -8.39 -6.06
C THR A 79 -5.89 -7.10 -5.23
N VAL A 80 -6.50 -7.18 -4.05
CA VAL A 80 -6.53 -6.05 -3.10
C VAL A 80 -5.27 -6.10 -2.24
N HIS A 81 -4.34 -5.17 -2.48
CA HIS A 81 -3.10 -5.06 -1.70
C HIS A 81 -3.35 -4.43 -0.32
N GLY A 82 -4.38 -3.59 -0.23
CA GLY A 82 -4.70 -2.86 0.97
C GLY A 82 -6.05 -2.19 0.93
N VAL A 83 -6.42 -1.57 2.05
CA VAL A 83 -7.68 -0.83 2.19
C VAL A 83 -7.39 0.50 2.89
N HIS A 84 -7.90 1.59 2.31
CA HIS A 84 -8.00 2.87 3.00
C HIS A 84 -9.25 2.88 3.87
N VAL A 85 -9.11 3.24 5.13
CA VAL A 85 -10.22 3.28 6.09
C VAL A 85 -10.32 4.66 6.71
N TRP A 86 -11.52 5.21 6.72
CA TRP A 86 -11.83 6.40 7.51
C TRP A 86 -13.01 6.14 8.43
N VAL A 87 -12.95 6.72 9.63
CA VAL A 87 -14.04 6.65 10.62
C VAL A 87 -14.29 8.04 11.19
N GLY A 88 -15.52 8.51 11.05
CA GLY A 88 -15.94 9.79 11.58
C GLY A 88 -17.42 9.86 11.90
N ALA A 89 -17.89 11.02 12.35
CA ALA A 89 -19.31 11.25 12.57
C ALA A 89 -20.08 11.16 11.25
N ALA A 90 -21.36 10.78 11.30
CA ALA A 90 -22.15 10.59 10.07
C ALA A 90 -22.28 11.87 9.21
N ALA A 91 -22.32 13.03 9.85
CA ALA A 91 -22.36 14.34 9.18
C ALA A 91 -20.97 14.91 8.84
N ALA A 92 -19.88 14.21 9.21
CA ALA A 92 -18.53 14.66 8.89
C ALA A 92 -18.13 14.17 7.50
N GLU A 93 -17.49 15.04 6.73
CA GLU A 93 -16.79 14.62 5.52
C GLU A 93 -15.39 14.13 5.85
N PRO A 94 -14.90 13.07 5.20
CA PRO A 94 -13.52 12.63 5.35
C PRO A 94 -12.56 13.68 4.76
N PRO A 95 -11.34 13.81 5.31
CA PRO A 95 -10.31 14.65 4.72
C PRO A 95 -9.90 14.12 3.34
N ALA A 96 -9.16 14.94 2.59
CA ALA A 96 -8.62 14.53 1.29
C ALA A 96 -7.75 13.27 1.44
N ARG A 97 -7.95 12.31 0.54
CA ARG A 97 -7.29 11.01 0.60
C ARG A 97 -5.92 11.08 -0.08
N VAL A 98 -4.86 10.70 0.63
CA VAL A 98 -3.56 10.42 0.01
C VAL A 98 -3.75 9.15 -0.83
N MET A 99 -3.54 9.23 -2.14
CA MET A 99 -3.81 8.11 -3.04
C MET A 99 -2.67 7.08 -3.00
N PRO A 100 -2.90 5.84 -2.53
CA PRO A 100 -1.91 4.79 -2.60
C PRO A 100 -1.82 4.24 -4.03
N GLY A 101 -0.62 3.79 -4.40
CA GLY A 101 -0.31 3.18 -5.68
C GLY A 101 0.12 1.73 -5.50
N PRO A 102 -0.70 0.73 -5.88
CA PRO A 102 -0.27 -0.65 -5.86
C PRO A 102 0.72 -0.92 -7.01
N LEU A 103 1.66 -1.82 -6.76
CA LEU A 103 2.60 -2.36 -7.75
C LEU A 103 2.99 -3.77 -7.30
N LEU A 104 3.60 -4.54 -8.19
CA LEU A 104 4.19 -5.82 -7.84
C LEU A 104 5.49 -6.06 -8.59
N TRP A 105 6.37 -6.84 -7.98
CA TRP A 105 7.56 -7.38 -8.61
C TRP A 105 7.47 -8.90 -8.62
N ASN A 106 7.49 -9.48 -9.82
CA ASN A 106 7.68 -10.91 -9.98
C ASN A 106 9.18 -11.20 -9.90
N LEU A 107 9.61 -11.67 -8.73
CA LEU A 107 11.02 -11.91 -8.42
C LEU A 107 11.55 -13.14 -9.17
N THR A 108 10.68 -14.09 -9.50
CA THR A 108 11.03 -15.25 -10.34
C THR A 108 11.36 -14.85 -11.77
N THR A 109 10.66 -13.89 -12.35
CA THR A 109 10.88 -13.45 -13.75
C THR A 109 11.65 -12.14 -13.87
N GLY A 110 11.90 -11.43 -12.77
CA GLY A 110 12.53 -10.10 -12.76
C GLY A 110 11.65 -8.98 -13.33
N ILE A 111 10.33 -9.18 -13.43
CA ILE A 111 9.40 -8.25 -14.08
C ILE A 111 8.64 -7.43 -13.04
N ALA A 112 8.65 -6.11 -13.20
CA ALA A 112 7.83 -5.18 -12.44
C ALA A 112 6.55 -4.78 -13.21
N THR A 113 5.45 -4.71 -12.47
CA THR A 113 4.18 -4.13 -12.94
C THR A 113 3.78 -3.03 -11.98
N ASP A 114 3.74 -1.81 -12.49
CA ASP A 114 3.34 -0.60 -11.79
C ASP A 114 1.92 -0.17 -12.14
N THR A 115 1.38 0.75 -11.35
CA THR A 115 0.19 1.51 -11.70
C THR A 115 0.53 2.98 -11.95
N PRO A 116 -0.33 3.72 -12.69
CA PRO A 116 -0.16 5.16 -12.81
C PRO A 116 -0.09 5.88 -11.45
N GLN A 117 -0.73 5.33 -10.41
CA GLN A 117 -0.64 5.81 -9.04
C GLN A 117 0.75 5.53 -8.46
N SER A 118 1.30 4.31 -8.62
CA SER A 118 2.63 3.99 -8.07
C SER A 118 3.75 4.79 -8.74
N LEU A 119 3.68 5.01 -10.05
CA LEU A 119 4.63 5.84 -10.79
C LEU A 119 4.59 7.30 -10.31
N ARG A 120 3.38 7.88 -10.24
CA ARG A 120 3.18 9.25 -9.74
C ARG A 120 3.65 9.44 -8.31
N ASN A 121 3.38 8.47 -7.43
CA ASN A 121 3.84 8.50 -6.05
C ASN A 121 5.36 8.44 -5.93
N SER A 122 6.01 7.69 -6.81
CA SER A 122 7.48 7.57 -6.85
C SER A 122 8.18 8.77 -7.47
N GLY A 123 7.43 9.78 -7.96
CA GLY A 123 8.02 10.94 -8.62
C GLY A 123 8.45 10.70 -10.07
N LEU A 124 8.06 9.57 -10.68
CA LEU A 124 8.39 9.30 -12.08
C LEU A 124 7.45 10.07 -13.03
N ASN A 125 7.94 10.39 -14.23
CA ASN A 125 7.15 11.08 -15.24
C ASN A 125 6.08 10.12 -15.81
N PRO A 126 4.78 10.37 -15.57
CA PRO A 126 3.71 9.48 -16.01
C PRO A 126 3.58 9.40 -17.54
N ASP A 127 4.09 10.39 -18.29
CA ASP A 127 4.00 10.45 -19.75
C ASP A 127 5.09 9.61 -20.44
N THR A 128 6.04 9.07 -19.67
CA THR A 128 7.20 8.31 -20.18
C THR A 128 7.17 6.82 -19.83
N GLY A 129 6.25 6.39 -18.95
CA GLY A 129 6.31 5.07 -18.32
C GLY A 129 5.37 4.05 -18.94
N VAL A 130 5.92 3.01 -19.57
CA VAL A 130 5.17 1.75 -19.76
C VAL A 130 4.92 1.16 -18.37
N ALA A 131 3.66 1.08 -17.94
CA ALA A 131 3.29 0.61 -16.60
C ALA A 131 3.52 -0.89 -16.37
N ALA A 132 3.76 -1.67 -17.44
CA ALA A 132 3.95 -3.11 -17.40
C ALA A 132 5.27 -3.53 -18.07
N ASN A 133 5.80 -4.69 -17.69
CA ASN A 133 7.01 -5.28 -18.25
C ASN A 133 8.28 -4.44 -18.05
N ARG A 134 8.36 -3.69 -16.94
CA ARG A 134 9.57 -2.97 -16.56
C ARG A 134 10.56 -3.96 -15.96
N ALA A 135 11.87 -3.74 -16.16
CA ALA A 135 12.84 -4.47 -15.37
C ALA A 135 12.73 -4.00 -13.92
N PHE A 136 12.73 -4.92 -12.97
CA PHE A 136 12.71 -4.57 -11.54
C PHE A 136 13.81 -3.55 -11.17
N THR A 137 14.99 -3.67 -11.79
CA THR A 137 16.11 -2.74 -11.61
C THR A 137 15.83 -1.31 -12.07
N ASP A 138 14.90 -1.10 -13.01
CA ASP A 138 14.55 0.23 -13.49
C ASP A 138 13.81 1.02 -12.41
N ASP A 139 13.03 0.34 -11.56
CA ASP A 139 12.39 0.98 -10.40
C ASP A 139 13.42 1.38 -9.34
N ILE A 140 14.50 0.61 -9.18
CA ILE A 140 15.58 0.92 -8.25
C ILE A 140 16.41 2.09 -8.77
N THR A 141 16.79 2.05 -10.06
CA THR A 141 17.74 2.98 -10.66
C THR A 141 17.11 4.33 -10.98
N ALA A 142 15.86 4.36 -11.45
CA ALA A 142 15.17 5.60 -11.82
C ALA A 142 14.84 6.49 -10.61
N ARG A 143 14.88 5.94 -9.39
CA ARG A 143 14.44 6.64 -8.17
C ARG A 143 15.56 7.38 -7.44
N ASN A 144 16.76 7.47 -8.02
CA ASN A 144 17.97 8.06 -7.40
C ASN A 144 18.13 7.66 -5.92
N MET A 145 17.80 6.39 -5.64
CA MET A 145 17.69 5.89 -4.28
C MET A 145 19.06 5.89 -3.63
N SER A 146 19.12 6.23 -2.34
CA SER A 146 20.35 6.07 -1.58
C SER A 146 20.79 4.60 -1.61
N SER A 147 22.08 4.33 -1.51
CA SER A 147 22.65 2.97 -1.54
C SER A 147 21.95 2.01 -0.57
N ARG A 148 21.49 2.51 0.58
CA ARG A 148 20.75 1.75 1.59
C ARG A 148 19.35 1.36 1.15
N GLU A 149 18.67 2.21 0.39
CA GLU A 149 17.33 1.92 -0.12
C GLU A 149 17.40 0.99 -1.34
N SER A 150 18.42 1.13 -2.19
CA SER A 150 18.72 0.15 -3.26
C SER A 150 19.11 -1.21 -2.69
N GLU A 151 19.84 -1.26 -1.58
CA GLU A 151 20.20 -2.51 -0.89
C GLU A 151 18.97 -3.24 -0.35
N VAL A 152 17.98 -2.51 0.17
CA VAL A 152 16.69 -3.10 0.58
C VAL A 152 16.00 -3.76 -0.60
N LEU A 153 16.01 -3.10 -1.77
CA LEU A 153 15.39 -3.64 -2.97
C LEU A 153 16.18 -4.83 -3.56
N ALA A 154 17.51 -4.78 -3.51
CA ALA A 154 18.35 -5.93 -3.85
C ALA A 154 18.08 -7.12 -2.92
N ARG A 155 17.92 -6.89 -1.61
CA ARG A 155 17.53 -7.93 -0.65
C ARG A 155 16.10 -8.43 -0.88
N ALA A 156 15.21 -7.60 -1.42
CA ALA A 156 13.88 -8.05 -1.82
C ALA A 156 13.94 -9.06 -2.97
N ALA A 157 14.91 -8.97 -3.89
CA ALA A 157 15.10 -9.97 -4.95
C ALA A 157 15.55 -11.33 -4.42
N GLU A 158 16.22 -11.35 -3.27
CA GLU A 158 16.63 -12.57 -2.55
C GLU A 158 15.65 -12.95 -1.43
N ALA A 159 14.54 -12.23 -1.28
CA ALA A 159 13.66 -12.39 -0.14
C ALA A 159 12.83 -13.67 -0.22
N GLU A 160 12.77 -14.37 0.92
CA GLU A 160 11.93 -15.54 1.08
C GLU A 160 10.45 -15.16 1.27
N PRO A 161 9.50 -16.02 0.87
CA PRO A 161 8.08 -15.86 1.18
C PRO A 161 7.83 -15.56 2.66
N GLY A 162 6.95 -14.61 2.94
CA GLY A 162 6.70 -14.10 4.30
C GLY A 162 7.52 -12.86 4.66
N THR A 163 8.57 -12.52 3.90
CA THR A 163 9.31 -11.27 4.09
C THR A 163 8.39 -10.07 3.92
N THR A 164 8.49 -9.12 4.85
CA THR A 164 7.78 -7.84 4.78
C THR A 164 8.76 -6.69 4.96
N TYR A 165 8.50 -5.59 4.28
CA TYR A 165 9.27 -4.37 4.42
C TYR A 165 8.35 -3.17 4.40
N CYS A 166 8.60 -2.20 5.28
CA CYS A 166 7.91 -0.91 5.28
C CYS A 166 8.90 0.20 5.63
N ALA A 167 8.96 1.24 4.80
CA ALA A 167 9.82 2.39 5.02
C ALA A 167 9.28 3.64 4.36
N THR A 168 9.95 4.76 4.65
CA THR A 168 9.80 6.02 3.93
C THR A 168 11.12 6.32 3.24
N TRP A 169 11.07 6.55 1.94
CA TRP A 169 12.23 6.91 1.13
C TRP A 169 12.23 8.41 0.87
N LYS A 170 13.42 9.00 0.83
CA LYS A 170 13.62 10.40 0.43
C LYS A 170 14.29 10.39 -0.94
N VAL A 171 13.54 10.76 -1.97
CA VAL A 171 13.98 10.71 -3.37
C VAL A 171 13.66 12.04 -4.05
N ASP A 172 14.24 12.30 -5.21
CA ASP A 172 13.85 13.44 -6.05
C ASP A 172 12.89 12.98 -7.14
N ASP A 173 11.90 13.80 -7.45
CA ASP A 173 11.01 13.53 -8.59
C ASP A 173 11.68 13.86 -9.94
N TRP A 174 10.97 13.59 -11.05
CA TRP A 174 11.49 13.82 -12.40
C TRP A 174 11.80 15.29 -12.73
N ARG A 175 11.37 16.24 -11.88
CA ARG A 175 11.69 17.66 -11.98
C ARG A 175 12.84 18.06 -11.06
N GLY A 176 13.38 17.13 -10.27
CA GLY A 176 14.41 17.37 -9.28
C GLY A 176 13.88 17.88 -7.94
N GLU A 177 12.56 17.82 -7.70
CA GLU A 177 11.98 18.26 -6.44
C GLU A 177 12.05 17.15 -5.38
N PRO A 178 12.53 17.45 -4.16
CA PRO A 178 12.68 16.45 -3.11
C PRO A 178 11.31 16.01 -2.56
N ILE A 179 11.11 14.70 -2.48
CA ILE A 179 9.86 14.07 -2.10
C ILE A 179 10.07 12.94 -1.09
N ALA A 180 9.06 12.68 -0.26
CA ALA A 180 9.01 11.52 0.61
C ALA A 180 7.98 10.50 0.12
N VAL A 181 8.39 9.24 0.01
CA VAL A 181 7.56 8.14 -0.49
C VAL A 181 7.49 7.05 0.55
N GLY A 182 6.30 6.81 1.09
CA GLY A 182 6.05 5.64 1.92
C GLY A 182 5.91 4.42 1.03
N PHE A 183 6.45 3.29 1.45
CA PHE A 183 6.45 2.04 0.71
C PHE A 183 6.25 0.87 1.66
N VAL A 184 5.38 -0.07 1.28
CA VAL A 184 5.25 -1.38 1.92
C VAL A 184 5.30 -2.47 0.88
N THR A 185 5.95 -3.59 1.19
CA THR A 185 5.88 -4.81 0.39
C THR A 185 5.78 -6.06 1.26
N ARG A 186 5.14 -7.09 0.71
CA ARG A 186 5.09 -8.45 1.22
C ARG A 186 5.45 -9.42 0.10
N VAL A 187 6.36 -10.34 0.40
CA VAL A 187 6.77 -11.42 -0.50
C VAL A 187 5.92 -12.66 -0.21
N GLY A 188 5.42 -13.30 -1.26
CA GLY A 188 4.64 -14.53 -1.18
C GLY A 188 4.86 -15.44 -2.38
N LEU A 189 4.40 -16.68 -2.27
CA LEU A 189 4.28 -17.59 -3.40
C LEU A 189 2.90 -17.42 -4.02
N GLU A 190 2.86 -17.32 -5.33
CA GLU A 190 1.61 -17.24 -6.08
C GLU A 190 1.59 -18.24 -7.23
N PRO A 191 0.42 -18.85 -7.51
CA PRO A 191 0.27 -19.74 -8.64
C PRO A 191 0.62 -19.04 -9.96
N ALA A 192 1.46 -19.68 -10.76
CA ALA A 192 1.76 -19.30 -12.13
C ALA A 192 1.21 -20.33 -13.12
N GLY A 193 1.19 -19.97 -14.40
CA GLY A 193 0.77 -20.88 -15.47
C GLY A 193 1.57 -22.18 -15.45
N GLY A 194 0.87 -23.31 -15.66
CA GLY A 194 1.52 -24.63 -15.76
C GLY A 194 1.91 -25.26 -14.42
N GLY A 195 1.27 -24.87 -13.31
CA GLY A 195 1.45 -25.51 -12.00
C GLY A 195 2.76 -25.16 -11.29
N ARG A 196 3.48 -24.13 -11.77
CA ARG A 196 4.63 -23.56 -11.07
C ARG A 196 4.15 -22.48 -10.12
N GLU A 197 4.95 -22.18 -9.10
CA GLU A 197 4.76 -21.01 -8.25
C GLU A 197 5.81 -19.96 -8.59
N HIS A 198 5.41 -18.69 -8.54
CA HIS A 198 6.32 -17.57 -8.63
C HIS A 198 6.44 -16.89 -7.26
N VAL A 199 7.63 -16.39 -6.97
CA VAL A 199 7.88 -15.52 -5.83
C VAL A 199 7.49 -14.09 -6.24
N ILE A 200 6.44 -13.57 -5.64
CA ILE A 200 5.88 -12.25 -5.95
C ILE A 200 6.02 -11.35 -4.73
N ALA A 201 6.61 -10.18 -4.93
CA ALA A 201 6.59 -9.08 -3.98
C ALA A 201 5.46 -8.11 -4.35
N ARG A 202 4.32 -8.23 -3.66
CA ARG A 202 3.22 -7.26 -3.80
C ARG A 202 3.50 -6.06 -2.93
N ALA A 203 3.21 -4.87 -3.43
CA ALA A 203 3.58 -3.63 -2.76
C ALA A 203 2.53 -2.53 -2.94
N MET A 204 2.63 -1.52 -2.07
CA MET A 204 1.94 -0.24 -2.21
C MET A 204 2.89 0.89 -1.86
N ASN A 205 2.76 2.01 -2.55
CA ASN A 205 3.43 3.26 -2.17
C ASN A 205 2.44 4.42 -1.99
N TRP A 206 2.87 5.48 -1.33
CA TRP A 206 2.08 6.71 -1.14
C TRP A 206 3.00 7.91 -0.95
N ARG A 207 2.47 9.11 -1.19
CA ARG A 207 3.16 10.35 -0.83
C ARG A 207 3.16 10.49 0.68
N SER A 208 4.33 10.39 1.28
CA SER A 208 4.50 10.46 2.73
C SER A 208 4.87 11.89 3.14
N GLN A 209 4.62 12.22 4.41
CA GLN A 209 5.23 13.40 5.01
C GLN A 209 6.69 13.12 5.32
N SER A 210 7.55 14.08 5.01
CA SER A 210 8.94 14.07 5.46
C SER A 210 8.97 14.06 6.99
N GLY A 211 9.42 12.94 7.56
CA GLY A 211 9.82 12.87 8.96
C GLY A 211 11.13 13.57 9.22
#